data_AF-A0A6J1H5T5-F1
#
_entry.id   AF-A0A6J1H5T5-F1
#
_cell.length_a   1.000
_cell.length_b   1.000
_cell.length_c   1.000
_cell.angle_alpha   90.00
_cell.angle_beta   90.00
_cell.angle_gamma   90.00
#
_symmetry.space_group_name_H-M   'P 1'
#
loop_
_entity.id
_entity.type
_entity.pdbx_description
1 polymer ?
#
loop_
_entity_poly.entity_id
_entity_poly.type
_entity_poly.pdbx_seq_one_letter_code
_entity_poly.pdbx_strand_id
1 'polypeptide(L)'
;MFTLMVSDPTHRFTAALQILPEFFEYFNSNQTHHSRFSIEKFYLTMFHMELRGYSSMLFILIQAINKISLAFENPQSHLEPKVLLRELDASSSEVEQIAQVDYGTFVSIDSQDFKRVVHELNAPSVNVSLTASQIKFMVPRKEIVLTRRERGCITGGIPAGETFRFSITLHPLLFFHDLSHKSKRAWLFMSVDYCTVIIFPFGIFTQFWVYFPR
;
A
#
# COMPACT_ATOMS: atom_id res chain seq x y z
N MET A 1 -8.06 -8.84 10.11
CA MET A 1 -7.24 -8.14 9.11
C MET A 1 -6.18 -7.33 9.84
N PHE A 2 -4.95 -7.33 9.33
CA PHE A 2 -3.85 -6.54 9.86
C PHE A 2 -3.47 -5.46 8.84
N THR A 3 -3.28 -4.22 9.30
CA THR A 3 -2.93 -3.09 8.44
C THR A 3 -1.79 -2.29 9.04
N LEU A 4 -0.74 -2.06 8.25
CA LEU A 4 0.33 -1.11 8.56
C LEU A 4 0.17 0.10 7.67
N MET A 5 0.01 1.28 8.25
CA MET A 5 -0.26 2.51 7.53
C MET A 5 0.79 3.57 7.85
N VAL A 6 1.20 4.32 6.84
CA VAL A 6 2.09 5.47 6.95
C VAL A 6 1.54 6.62 6.09
N SER A 7 1.52 7.81 6.67
CA SER A 7 1.12 9.04 5.99
C SER A 7 2.38 9.86 5.69
N ASP A 8 2.55 10.27 4.43
CA ASP A 8 3.63 11.16 4.00
C ASP A 8 3.04 12.57 3.78
N PRO A 9 3.20 13.48 4.76
CA PRO A 9 2.66 14.83 4.65
C PRO A 9 3.36 15.67 3.59
N THR A 10 4.61 15.34 3.24
CA THR A 10 5.41 16.08 2.23
C THR A 10 4.84 15.83 0.84
N HIS A 11 4.52 14.57 0.56
CA HIS A 11 4.03 14.12 -0.75
C HIS A 11 2.50 13.99 -0.82
N ARG A 12 1.81 14.26 0.30
CA ARG A 12 0.35 14.22 0.43
C ARG A 12 -0.25 12.91 -0.04
N PHE A 13 0.24 11.80 0.50
CA PHE A 13 -0.42 10.51 0.34
C PHE A 13 -0.31 9.68 1.61
N THR A 14 -1.25 8.74 1.76
CA THR A 14 -1.21 7.70 2.78
C THR A 14 -1.05 6.36 2.09
N ALA A 15 -0.05 5.59 2.50
CA ALA A 15 0.15 4.23 2.02
C ALA A 15 -0.13 3.25 3.15
N ALA A 16 -0.73 2.11 2.81
CA ALA A 16 -0.82 1.02 3.77
C ALA A 16 -0.63 -0.34 3.11
N LEU A 17 -0.02 -1.24 3.89
CA LEU A 17 0.01 -2.67 3.64
C LEU A 17 -1.14 -3.30 4.40
N GLN A 18 -2.03 -3.96 3.67
CA GLN A 18 -3.15 -4.71 4.21
C GLN A 18 -2.91 -6.19 4.01
N ILE A 19 -3.07 -6.96 5.09
CA ILE A 19 -2.85 -8.40 5.14
C ILE A 19 -4.11 -9.06 5.72
N LEU A 20 -4.68 -9.99 4.95
CA LEU A 20 -5.84 -10.76 5.37
C LEU A 20 -5.43 -11.86 6.38
N PRO A 21 -6.31 -12.26 7.32
CA PRO A 21 -6.03 -13.29 8.32
C PRO A 21 -5.43 -14.58 7.75
N GLU A 22 -5.86 -15.00 6.56
CA GLU A 22 -5.46 -16.22 5.86
C GLU A 22 -3.98 -16.23 5.43
N PHE A 23 -3.31 -15.07 5.46
CA PHE A 23 -1.88 -15.01 5.25
C PHE A 23 -1.08 -15.57 6.44
N PHE A 24 -1.63 -15.50 7.65
CA PHE A 24 -0.92 -15.84 8.88
C PHE A 24 -1.13 -17.30 9.26
N GLU A 25 -0.10 -17.93 9.82
CA GLU A 25 -0.23 -19.26 10.44
C GLU A 25 -1.22 -19.22 11.62
N TYR A 26 -1.24 -18.10 12.35
CA TYR A 26 -2.16 -17.84 13.44
C TYR A 26 -2.58 -16.36 13.43
N PHE A 27 -3.89 -16.11 13.42
CA PHE A 27 -4.46 -14.77 13.55
C PHE A 27 -5.61 -14.79 14.55
N ASN A 28 -5.53 -13.95 15.58
CA ASN A 28 -6.58 -13.81 16.59
C ASN A 28 -6.75 -12.34 16.96
N SER A 29 -7.97 -11.81 16.77
CA SER A 29 -8.37 -10.47 17.18
C SER A 29 -9.86 -10.48 17.46
N ASN A 30 -10.25 -10.19 18.70
CA ASN A 30 -11.65 -10.16 19.12
C ASN A 30 -12.36 -8.84 18.80
N GLN A 31 -11.58 -7.78 18.56
CA GLN A 31 -12.07 -6.45 18.20
C GLN A 31 -11.06 -5.74 17.29
N THR A 32 -11.45 -4.59 16.75
CA THR A 32 -10.55 -3.74 15.97
C THR A 32 -9.68 -2.92 16.92
N HIS A 33 -8.37 -2.94 16.71
CA HIS A 33 -7.42 -2.18 17.50
C HIS A 33 -6.63 -1.21 16.62
N HIS A 34 -6.33 -0.04 17.17
CA HIS A 34 -5.55 0.99 16.49
C HIS A 34 -4.42 1.47 17.41
N SER A 35 -3.21 1.51 16.88
CA SER A 35 -2.03 1.97 17.61
C SER A 35 -1.03 2.57 16.65
N ARG A 36 -0.30 3.60 17.10
CA ARG A 36 0.82 4.17 16.36
C ARG A 36 2.11 3.73 17.01
N PHE A 37 3.09 3.39 16.20
CA PHE A 37 4.45 3.06 16.63
C PHE A 37 5.43 3.46 15.54
N SER A 38 6.72 3.50 15.86
CA SER A 38 7.75 3.84 14.87
C SER A 38 7.93 2.72 13.85
N ILE A 39 7.55 2.98 12.60
CA ILE A 39 7.76 2.06 11.47
C ILE A 39 9.25 1.82 11.20
N GLU A 40 10.10 2.82 11.44
CA GLU A 40 11.56 2.71 11.31
C GLU A 40 12.12 1.72 12.34
N LYS A 41 11.77 1.87 13.62
CA LYS A 41 12.20 0.93 14.67
C LYS A 41 11.69 -0.49 14.40
N PHE A 42 10.46 -0.63 13.90
CA PHE A 42 9.91 -1.91 13.49
C PHE A 42 10.73 -2.53 12.35
N TYR A 43 11.00 -1.78 11.29
CA TYR A 43 11.82 -2.23 10.16
C TYR A 43 13.22 -2.67 10.59
N LEU A 44 13.93 -1.83 11.35
CA LEU A 44 15.27 -2.14 11.84
C LEU A 44 15.28 -3.38 12.74
N THR A 45 14.24 -3.55 13.58
CA THR A 45 14.08 -4.74 14.42
C THR A 45 13.93 -5.99 13.55
N MET A 46 13.00 -5.97 12.58
CA MET A 46 12.79 -7.09 11.66
C MET A 46 14.07 -7.46 10.90
N PHE A 47 14.75 -6.46 10.33
CA PHE A 47 15.99 -6.66 9.58
C PHE A 47 17.10 -7.29 10.42
N HIS A 48 17.32 -6.81 11.65
CA HIS A 48 18.32 -7.39 12.53
C HIS A 48 17.98 -8.82 12.97
N MET A 49 16.70 -9.15 13.13
CA MET A 49 16.30 -10.51 13.50
C MET A 49 16.49 -11.48 12.34
N GLU A 50 16.15 -11.05 11.11
CA GLU A 50 16.42 -11.81 9.89
C GLU A 50 17.92 -12.10 9.72
N LEU A 51 18.79 -11.08 9.91
CA LEU A 51 20.25 -11.26 9.85
C LEU A 51 20.80 -12.25 10.89
N ARG A 52 20.12 -12.38 12.04
CA ARG A 52 20.46 -13.33 13.11
C ARG A 52 19.81 -14.71 12.91
N GLY A 53 19.12 -14.92 11.78
CA GLY A 53 18.55 -16.19 11.39
C GLY A 53 17.20 -16.51 12.04
N TYR A 54 16.52 -15.53 12.65
CA TYR A 54 15.15 -15.75 13.12
C TYR A 54 14.20 -15.84 11.92
N SER A 55 13.37 -16.89 11.88
CA SER A 55 12.56 -17.25 10.70
C SER A 55 11.06 -17.03 10.88
N SER A 56 10.59 -16.87 12.12
CA SER A 56 9.18 -16.60 12.42
C SER A 56 9.05 -15.52 13.50
N MET A 57 7.90 -14.87 13.52
CA MET A 57 7.60 -13.79 14.46
C MET A 57 6.13 -13.84 14.87
N LEU A 58 5.87 -13.73 16.17
CA LEU A 58 4.56 -13.40 16.72
C LEU A 58 4.47 -11.89 16.99
N PHE A 59 3.45 -11.26 16.44
CA PHE A 59 3.11 -9.86 16.68
C PHE A 59 1.97 -9.79 17.70
N ILE A 60 2.22 -9.17 18.86
CA ILE A 60 1.25 -9.04 19.94
C ILE A 60 1.02 -7.57 20.23
N LEU A 61 -0.24 -7.14 20.15
CA LEU A 61 -0.65 -5.81 20.59
C LEU A 61 -1.38 -5.92 21.93
N ILE A 62 -0.81 -5.32 22.98
CA ILE A 62 -1.43 -5.30 24.31
C ILE A 62 -1.83 -3.86 24.62
N GLN A 63 -3.08 -3.53 24.32
CA GLN A 63 -3.60 -2.15 24.42
C GLN A 63 -3.49 -1.56 25.83
N ALA A 64 -3.69 -2.38 26.87
CA ALA A 64 -3.64 -1.93 28.28
C ALA A 64 -2.29 -1.32 28.69
N ILE A 65 -1.20 -1.71 28.02
CA ILE A 65 0.15 -1.28 28.37
C ILE A 65 0.80 -0.41 27.27
N ASN A 66 0.06 -0.06 26.21
CA ASN A 66 0.57 0.77 25.10
C ASN A 66 1.90 0.25 24.54
N LYS A 67 2.02 -1.07 24.37
CA LYS A 67 3.20 -1.72 23.80
C LYS A 67 2.82 -2.72 22.71
N ILE A 68 3.71 -2.84 21.74
CA ILE A 68 3.73 -3.93 20.78
C ILE A 68 4.90 -4.84 21.15
N SER A 69 4.60 -6.12 21.39
CA SER A 69 5.60 -7.14 21.66
C SER A 69 5.79 -8.00 20.41
N LEU A 70 7.05 -8.17 20.02
CA LEU A 70 7.48 -8.99 18.90
C LEU A 70 8.29 -10.16 19.48
N ALA A 71 7.77 -11.38 19.35
CA ALA A 71 8.48 -12.59 19.74
C ALA A 71 9.04 -13.26 18.50
N PHE A 72 10.36 -13.33 18.38
CA PHE A 72 11.05 -13.94 17.25
C PHE A 72 11.51 -15.33 17.61
N GLU A 73 11.32 -16.29 16.72
CA GLU A 73 11.71 -17.68 16.96
C GLU A 73 12.73 -18.17 15.92
N ASN A 74 13.72 -18.89 16.42
CA ASN A 74 14.69 -19.65 15.64
C ASN A 74 14.85 -21.04 16.29
N PRO A 75 14.05 -22.03 15.87
CA PRO A 75 14.10 -23.37 16.45
C PRO A 75 15.44 -24.09 16.25
N GLN A 76 16.20 -23.69 15.22
CA GLN A 76 17.43 -24.35 14.79
C GLN A 76 18.69 -23.70 15.37
N SER A 77 18.56 -22.59 16.12
CA SER A 77 19.73 -21.92 16.67
C SER A 77 20.37 -22.73 17.80
N HIS A 78 21.69 -22.87 17.72
CA HIS A 78 22.54 -23.40 18.79
C HIS A 78 23.31 -22.32 19.54
N LEU A 79 23.39 -21.11 18.98
CA LEU A 79 24.21 -20.00 19.49
C LEU A 79 23.37 -18.85 20.06
N GLU A 80 22.15 -18.68 19.57
CA GLU A 80 21.23 -17.60 19.98
C GLU A 80 20.05 -18.17 20.76
N PRO A 81 19.38 -17.36 21.61
CA PRO A 81 18.14 -17.76 22.25
C PRO A 81 17.10 -18.20 21.20
N LYS A 82 16.48 -19.37 21.43
CA LYS A 82 15.45 -19.92 20.54
C LYS A 82 14.27 -18.97 20.36
N VAL A 83 13.93 -18.22 21.41
CA VAL A 83 12.92 -17.15 21.38
C VAL A 83 13.55 -15.87 21.89
N LEU A 84 13.28 -14.77 21.19
CA LEU A 84 13.76 -13.45 21.58
C LEU A 84 12.64 -12.42 21.51
N LEU A 85 12.44 -11.71 22.62
CA LEU A 85 11.42 -10.67 22.73
C LEU A 85 12.01 -9.29 22.41
N ARG A 86 11.23 -8.51 21.67
CA ARG A 86 11.45 -7.09 21.40
C ARG A 86 10.17 -6.34 21.65
N GLU A 87 10.28 -5.13 22.15
CA GLU A 87 9.14 -4.27 22.42
C GLU A 87 9.26 -2.98 21.62
N LEU A 88 8.14 -2.49 21.13
CA LEU A 88 8.00 -1.18 20.55
C LEU A 88 7.01 -0.39 21.38
N ASP A 89 7.39 0.86 21.68
CA ASP A 89 6.47 1.82 22.27
C ASP A 89 5.33 2.07 21.29
N ALA A 90 4.11 1.99 21.79
CA ALA A 90 2.91 2.32 21.04
C ALA A 90 2.17 3.48 21.72
N SER A 91 1.45 4.26 20.93
CA SER A 91 0.48 5.23 21.44
C SER A 91 -0.90 4.89 20.90
N SER A 92 -1.94 5.38 21.57
CA SER A 92 -3.27 5.36 21.00
C SER A 92 -3.27 6.06 19.64
N SER A 93 -4.06 5.53 18.71
CA SER A 93 -4.34 6.15 17.43
C SER A 93 -5.82 6.41 17.34
N GLU A 94 -6.19 7.62 16.93
CA GLU A 94 -7.49 7.84 16.33
C GLU A 94 -7.53 7.19 14.95
N VAL A 95 -8.73 6.74 14.56
CA VAL A 95 -8.95 6.15 13.24
C VAL A 95 -8.89 7.28 12.22
N GLU A 96 -7.86 7.27 11.38
CA GLU A 96 -7.85 8.11 10.19
C GLU A 96 -8.92 7.54 9.23
N GLN A 97 -10.04 8.24 9.09
CA GLN A 97 -11.10 7.83 8.18
C GLN A 97 -10.62 8.06 6.75
N ILE A 98 -10.19 6.99 6.09
CA ILE A 98 -10.00 7.01 4.63
C ILE A 98 -11.40 7.05 4.01
N ALA A 99 -11.58 7.94 3.03
CA ALA A 99 -12.83 8.05 2.29
C ALA A 99 -13.24 6.68 1.71
N GLN A 100 -14.55 6.41 1.68
CA GLN A 100 -15.07 5.17 1.12
C GLN A 100 -14.67 5.05 -0.36
N VAL A 101 -13.98 3.96 -0.69
CA VAL A 101 -13.54 3.67 -2.06
C VAL A 101 -14.73 3.17 -2.86
N ASP A 102 -15.01 3.81 -4.01
CA ASP A 102 -15.96 3.30 -4.99
C ASP A 102 -15.24 2.29 -5.89
N TYR A 103 -15.55 1.01 -5.68
CA TYR A 103 -15.01 -0.07 -6.51
C TYR A 103 -15.76 -0.23 -7.85
N GLY A 104 -16.83 0.54 -8.06
CA GLY A 104 -17.59 0.55 -9.31
C GLY A 104 -16.76 1.13 -10.46
N THR A 105 -16.08 2.26 -10.23
CA THR A 105 -15.28 2.94 -11.26
C THR A 105 -13.79 2.67 -11.08
N PHE A 106 -13.17 2.01 -12.05
CA PHE A 106 -11.77 1.62 -11.96
C PHE A 106 -11.02 1.61 -13.28
N VAL A 107 -9.70 1.69 -13.17
CA VAL A 107 -8.78 1.31 -14.24
C VAL A 107 -7.67 0.43 -13.68
N SER A 108 -7.40 -0.67 -14.37
CA SER A 108 -6.31 -1.58 -14.07
C SER A 108 -5.26 -1.49 -15.16
N ILE A 109 -4.01 -1.25 -14.77
CA ILE A 109 -2.88 -1.03 -15.67
C ILE A 109 -1.85 -2.12 -15.42
N ASP A 110 -1.27 -2.67 -16.49
CA ASP A 110 -0.11 -3.56 -16.37
C ASP A 110 1.04 -2.82 -15.68
N SER A 111 1.71 -3.47 -14.72
CA SER A 111 2.77 -2.79 -13.97
C SER A 111 3.95 -2.32 -14.83
N GLN A 112 4.23 -2.92 -15.98
CA GLN A 112 5.28 -2.41 -16.88
C GLN A 112 4.87 -1.08 -17.52
N ASP A 113 3.60 -0.95 -17.91
CA ASP A 113 3.05 0.31 -18.39
C ASP A 113 3.02 1.36 -17.28
N PHE A 114 2.66 0.98 -16.06
CA PHE A 114 2.66 1.90 -14.93
C PHE A 114 4.08 2.33 -14.53
N LYS A 115 5.08 1.43 -14.56
CA LYS A 115 6.50 1.78 -14.38
C LYS A 115 6.95 2.81 -15.39
N ARG A 116 6.56 2.63 -16.65
CA ARG A 116 6.82 3.61 -17.70
C ARG A 116 6.21 4.95 -17.33
N VAL A 117 4.96 5.00 -16.87
CA VAL A 117 4.32 6.25 -16.42
C VAL A 117 5.12 6.92 -15.28
N VAL A 118 5.48 6.18 -14.24
CA VAL A 118 6.24 6.70 -13.09
C VAL A 118 7.60 7.25 -13.53
N HIS A 119 8.36 6.47 -14.30
CA HIS A 119 9.72 6.83 -14.72
C HIS A 119 9.74 7.96 -15.75
N GLU A 120 8.86 7.91 -16.74
CA GLU A 120 8.89 8.82 -17.88
C GLU A 120 8.29 10.19 -17.57
N LEU A 121 7.33 10.29 -16.65
CA LEU A 121 6.77 11.57 -16.23
C LEU A 121 7.59 12.23 -15.14
N ASN A 122 8.11 11.44 -14.18
CA ASN A 122 8.99 11.88 -13.09
C ASN A 122 8.62 13.27 -12.54
N ALA A 123 7.37 13.40 -12.10
CA ALA A 123 6.80 14.65 -11.64
C ALA A 123 6.11 14.47 -10.29
N PRO A 124 6.20 15.45 -9.37
CA PRO A 124 5.55 15.38 -8.06
C PRO A 124 4.07 15.10 -8.16
N SER A 125 3.37 15.75 -9.10
CA SER A 125 1.96 15.55 -9.35
C SER A 125 1.71 15.33 -10.83
N VAL A 126 0.81 14.40 -11.13
CA VAL A 126 0.41 14.02 -12.48
C VAL A 126 -1.09 14.17 -12.60
N ASN A 127 -1.53 14.91 -13.62
CA ASN A 127 -2.94 15.04 -13.93
C ASN A 127 -3.39 13.81 -14.72
N VAL A 128 -4.51 13.23 -14.32
CA VAL A 128 -5.07 12.04 -14.91
C VAL A 128 -6.42 12.38 -15.54
N SER A 129 -6.62 11.92 -16.78
CA SER A 129 -7.91 11.95 -17.45
C SER A 129 -8.30 10.52 -17.81
N LEU A 130 -9.46 10.09 -17.34
CA LEU A 130 -9.95 8.73 -17.48
C LEU A 130 -11.28 8.74 -18.25
N THR A 131 -11.38 7.88 -19.27
CA THR A 131 -12.59 7.64 -20.05
C THR A 131 -12.85 6.13 -20.16
N ALA A 132 -14.00 5.75 -20.71
CA ALA A 132 -14.33 4.34 -20.94
C ALA A 132 -13.32 3.60 -21.85
N SER A 133 -12.54 4.31 -22.66
CA SER A 133 -11.62 3.73 -23.66
C SER A 133 -10.14 3.92 -23.37
N GLN A 134 -9.76 4.85 -22.48
CA GLN A 134 -8.36 5.15 -22.21
C GLN A 134 -8.16 5.87 -20.87
N ILE A 135 -6.92 5.81 -20.39
CA ILE A 135 -6.40 6.69 -19.35
C ILE A 135 -5.24 7.51 -19.92
N LYS A 136 -5.22 8.80 -19.57
CA LYS A 136 -4.13 9.73 -19.91
C LYS A 136 -3.49 10.25 -18.65
N PHE A 137 -2.17 10.22 -18.62
CA PHE A 137 -1.34 10.84 -17.58
C PHE A 137 -0.62 12.03 -18.19
N MET A 138 -0.74 13.20 -17.57
CA MET A 138 -0.32 14.47 -18.16
C MET A 138 0.46 15.31 -17.15
N VAL A 139 1.56 15.87 -17.63
CA VAL A 139 2.33 16.95 -17.01
C VAL A 139 2.53 18.05 -18.07
N PRO A 140 2.92 19.30 -17.72
CA PRO A 140 2.90 20.42 -18.67
C PRO A 140 3.64 20.22 -20.01
N ARG A 141 4.59 19.28 -20.08
CA ARG A 141 5.43 19.04 -21.28
C ARG A 141 5.33 17.62 -21.83
N LYS A 142 4.53 16.74 -21.23
CA LYS A 142 4.51 15.31 -21.59
C LYS A 142 3.17 14.68 -21.24
N GLU A 143 2.71 13.80 -22.11
CA GLU A 143 1.58 12.93 -21.83
C GLU A 143 1.89 11.48 -22.18
N ILE A 144 1.26 10.57 -21.45
CA ILE A 144 1.27 9.14 -21.73
C ILE A 144 -0.18 8.67 -21.77
N VAL A 145 -0.57 8.08 -22.89
CA VAL A 145 -1.92 7.57 -23.13
C VAL A 145 -1.88 6.05 -23.17
N LEU A 146 -2.69 5.42 -22.33
CA LEU A 146 -2.91 3.98 -22.33
C LEU A 146 -4.34 3.72 -22.78
N THR A 147 -4.49 3.07 -23.94
CA THR A 147 -5.79 2.69 -24.49
C THR A 147 -6.20 1.31 -24.00
N ARG A 148 -7.51 1.10 -23.87
CA ARG A 148 -8.09 -0.16 -23.41
C ARG A 148 -7.64 -1.32 -24.30
N ARG A 149 -7.07 -2.35 -23.68
CA ARG A 149 -6.63 -3.60 -24.32
C ARG A 149 -6.84 -4.73 -23.33
N GLU A 150 -7.34 -5.89 -23.78
CA GLU A 150 -7.76 -7.03 -22.93
C GLU A 150 -6.70 -7.56 -21.94
N ARG A 151 -5.44 -7.11 -22.01
CA ARG A 151 -4.38 -7.48 -21.05
C ARG A 151 -3.52 -6.30 -20.56
N GLY A 152 -3.63 -5.13 -21.16
CA GLY A 152 -2.80 -3.96 -20.84
C GLY A 152 -3.52 -3.03 -19.87
N CYS A 153 -4.34 -2.14 -20.43
CA CYS A 153 -5.21 -1.24 -19.67
C CYS A 153 -6.66 -1.74 -19.73
N ILE A 154 -7.28 -1.95 -18.56
CA ILE A 154 -8.67 -2.38 -18.43
C ILE A 154 -9.43 -1.29 -17.69
N THR A 155 -10.54 -0.82 -18.23
CA THR A 155 -11.40 0.20 -17.62
C THR A 155 -12.77 -0.41 -17.30
N GLY A 156 -13.37 -0.02 -16.18
CA GLY A 156 -14.69 -0.49 -15.74
C GLY A 156 -15.47 0.61 -15.00
N GLY A 157 -16.80 0.55 -15.08
CA GLY A 157 -17.71 1.47 -14.39
C GLY A 157 -17.80 2.89 -14.95
N ILE A 158 -17.19 3.18 -16.10
CA ILE A 158 -17.21 4.51 -16.71
C ILE A 158 -18.29 4.56 -17.79
N PRO A 159 -19.33 5.40 -17.66
CA PRO A 159 -20.32 5.59 -18.71
C PRO A 159 -19.71 6.11 -20.01
N ALA A 160 -20.31 5.74 -21.15
CA ALA A 160 -19.86 6.21 -22.44
C ALA A 160 -20.06 7.74 -22.56
N GLY A 161 -19.02 8.46 -22.98
CA GLY A 161 -19.04 9.93 -23.10
C GLY A 161 -18.60 10.67 -21.84
N GLU A 162 -18.50 10.00 -20.69
CA GLU A 162 -17.99 10.63 -19.47
C GLU A 162 -16.46 10.67 -19.44
N THR A 163 -15.94 11.70 -18.75
CA THR A 163 -14.51 11.88 -18.52
C THR A 163 -14.29 12.31 -17.08
N PHE A 164 -13.50 11.53 -16.36
CA PHE A 164 -13.09 11.84 -15.00
C PHE A 164 -11.70 12.47 -15.01
N ARG A 165 -11.50 13.48 -14.17
CA ARG A 165 -10.21 14.18 -14.03
C ARG A 165 -9.84 14.29 -12.56
N PHE A 166 -8.62 13.91 -12.26
CA PHE A 166 -8.04 13.95 -10.92
C PHE A 166 -6.52 14.07 -11.01
N SER A 167 -5.85 14.24 -9.88
CA SER A 167 -4.39 14.31 -9.81
C SER A 167 -3.89 13.24 -8.86
N ILE A 168 -2.76 12.63 -9.18
CA ILE A 168 -2.06 11.68 -8.31
C ILE A 168 -0.63 12.15 -8.06
N THR A 169 -0.04 11.71 -6.96
CA THR A 169 1.39 11.91 -6.67
C THR A 169 2.16 10.65 -7.07
N LEU A 170 3.25 10.78 -7.82
CA LEU A 170 4.15 9.67 -8.19
C LEU A 170 5.54 9.78 -7.52
N HIS A 171 5.64 10.59 -6.46
CA HIS A 171 6.82 10.72 -5.59
C HIS A 171 6.54 10.20 -4.17
N PRO A 172 7.52 9.58 -3.49
CA PRO A 172 8.87 9.29 -3.96
C PRO A 172 8.90 8.26 -5.11
N LEU A 173 9.72 8.52 -6.14
CA LEU A 173 9.75 7.69 -7.35
C LEU A 173 10.10 6.23 -7.04
N LEU A 174 11.07 6.00 -6.15
CA LEU A 174 11.47 4.66 -5.73
C LEU A 174 10.32 3.88 -5.08
N PHE A 175 9.45 4.56 -4.31
CA PHE A 175 8.31 3.91 -3.67
C PHE A 175 7.34 3.32 -4.70
N PHE A 176 6.89 4.12 -5.67
CA PHE A 176 5.96 3.64 -6.70
C PHE A 176 6.63 2.67 -7.68
N HIS A 177 7.91 2.88 -7.99
CA HIS A 177 8.70 1.97 -8.81
C HIS A 177 8.76 0.57 -8.17
N ASP A 178 9.10 0.48 -6.88
CA ASP A 178 9.25 -0.78 -6.17
C ASP A 178 7.91 -1.53 -6.02
N LEU A 179 6.82 -0.81 -5.72
CA LEU A 179 5.48 -1.41 -5.68
C LEU A 179 5.10 -2.04 -7.02
N SER A 180 5.46 -1.36 -8.13
CA SER A 180 5.19 -1.83 -9.48
C SER A 180 6.05 -3.04 -9.87
N HIS A 181 7.20 -3.26 -9.23
CA HIS A 181 7.98 -4.49 -9.45
C HIS A 181 7.39 -5.69 -8.74
N LYS A 182 6.76 -5.46 -7.59
CA LYS A 182 6.25 -6.55 -6.74
C LYS A 182 4.81 -6.95 -7.08
N SER A 183 4.04 -6.08 -7.75
CA SER A 183 2.71 -6.41 -8.26
C SER A 183 2.69 -6.55 -9.78
N LYS A 184 1.80 -7.41 -10.29
CA LYS A 184 1.56 -7.53 -11.75
C LYS A 184 0.76 -6.36 -12.32
N ARG A 185 -0.06 -5.70 -11.50
CA ARG A 185 -0.97 -4.64 -11.96
C ARG A 185 -1.13 -3.53 -10.93
N ALA A 186 -1.29 -2.30 -11.40
CA ALA A 186 -1.73 -1.17 -10.60
C ALA A 186 -3.22 -0.91 -10.87
N TRP A 187 -4.03 -0.91 -9.82
CA TRP A 187 -5.47 -0.64 -9.90
C TRP A 187 -5.75 0.74 -9.35
N LEU A 188 -6.33 1.62 -10.15
CA LEU A 188 -6.78 2.93 -9.73
C LEU A 188 -8.29 2.87 -9.53
N PHE A 189 -8.73 3.17 -8.34
CA PHE A 189 -10.14 3.32 -7.97
C PHE A 189 -10.41 4.78 -7.64
N MET A 190 -11.57 5.27 -8.04
CA MET A 190 -12.03 6.58 -7.60
C MET A 190 -12.79 6.42 -6.28
N SER A 191 -12.67 7.39 -5.38
CA SER A 191 -13.54 7.51 -4.22
C SER A 191 -14.72 8.40 -4.56
N VAL A 192 -15.75 8.34 -3.72
CA VAL A 192 -16.97 9.16 -3.82
C VAL A 192 -16.65 10.68 -3.80
N ASP A 193 -15.53 11.07 -3.22
CA ASP A 193 -15.07 12.46 -3.09
C ASP A 193 -14.05 12.89 -4.17
N TYR A 194 -13.93 12.13 -5.26
CA TYR A 194 -12.91 12.29 -6.30
C TYR A 194 -11.45 12.12 -5.80
N CYS A 195 -11.25 11.54 -4.62
CA CYS A 195 -9.92 11.08 -4.21
C CYS A 195 -9.60 9.80 -4.98
N THR A 196 -8.32 9.51 -5.17
CA THR A 196 -7.90 8.29 -5.88
C THR A 196 -7.20 7.35 -4.92
N VAL A 197 -7.48 6.06 -5.06
CA VAL A 197 -6.71 5.00 -4.43
C VAL A 197 -6.02 4.19 -5.51
N ILE A 198 -4.70 4.02 -5.39
CA ILE A 198 -3.95 3.03 -6.17
C ILE A 198 -3.79 1.78 -5.31
N ILE A 199 -4.28 0.64 -5.77
CA ILE A 199 -4.10 -0.66 -5.15
C ILE A 199 -3.12 -1.48 -5.99
N PHE A 200 -2.11 -2.02 -5.32
CA PHE A 200 -1.19 -3.00 -5.84
C PHE A 200 -1.44 -4.32 -5.11
N PRO A 201 -2.04 -5.34 -5.75
CA PRO A 201 -2.20 -6.65 -5.16
C PRO A 201 -0.86 -7.37 -5.06
N PHE A 202 -0.58 -7.99 -3.91
CA PHE A 202 0.64 -8.74 -3.61
C PHE A 202 0.25 -10.16 -3.19
N GLY A 203 0.24 -11.10 -4.14
CA GLY A 203 -0.32 -12.43 -3.88
C GLY A 203 -1.84 -12.37 -3.64
N ILE A 204 -2.37 -13.36 -2.92
CA ILE A 204 -3.82 -13.55 -2.74
C ILE A 204 -4.34 -12.82 -1.50
N PHE A 205 -3.52 -12.74 -0.45
CA PHE A 205 -3.94 -12.28 0.87
C PHE A 205 -3.32 -10.94 1.29
N THR A 206 -2.51 -10.31 0.42
CA THR A 206 -1.88 -9.04 0.75
C THR A 206 -2.03 -8.03 -0.37
N GLN A 207 -2.14 -6.76 0.00
CA GLN A 207 -2.18 -5.66 -0.95
C GLN A 207 -1.57 -4.40 -0.33
N PHE A 208 -0.96 -3.59 -1.18
CA PHE A 208 -0.68 -2.20 -0.86
C PHE A 208 -1.79 -1.33 -1.42
N TRP A 209 -2.27 -0.38 -0.65
CA TRP A 209 -3.10 0.70 -1.19
C TRP A 209 -2.45 2.05 -0.87
N VAL A 210 -2.59 3.00 -1.80
CA VAL A 210 -2.05 4.34 -1.72
C VAL A 210 -3.19 5.31 -1.98
N TYR A 211 -3.56 6.08 -0.98
CA TYR A 211 -4.62 7.07 -1.02
C TYR A 211 -4.04 8.47 -1.17
N PHE A 212 -4.62 9.24 -2.09
CA PHE A 212 -4.28 10.65 -2.31
C PHE A 212 -5.40 11.53 -1.74
N PRO A 213 -5.22 12.12 -0.54
CA PRO A 213 -6.14 13.13 -0.04
C PRO A 213 -6.16 14.35 -0.97
N ARG A 214 -7.29 15.06 -0.96
CA ARG A 214 -7.51 16.25 -1.78
C ARG A 214 -6.77 17.49 -1.27
#